data_AF-A0A972YDC1-F1
#
_entry.id   AF-A0A972YDC1-F1
#
_cell.length_a   1.000
_cell.length_b   1.000
_cell.length_c   1.000
_cell.angle_alpha   90.00
_cell.angle_beta   90.00
_cell.angle_gamma   90.00
#
_symmetry.space_group_name_H-M   'P 1'
#
loop_
_entity.id
_entity.type
_entity.pdbx_description
1 polymer ?
#
loop_
_entity_poly.entity_id
_entity_poly.type
_entity_poly.pdbx_seq_one_letter_code
_entity_poly.pdbx_strand_id
1 'polypeptide(L)'
;MDELRGAFCQLSNGEEAFLRLKARGGLSEGAAIRVKVQSEARTGKLARVATTDEPLADHEAFDLWRATIGAAQDTEIREDREAVEAAFDDVMSPNAVLPRGGTLHIARTRALTAIDVDTSGRIDKSSAGARALAVNRDAITEMVRQIGLRGLGGLFVLDCVSPINADAATRLRDTAREAFQIFGFPHAKVLKPSVLGLLEASTAWRVRPIDEILAETPDETTLLFLLRALQREADARTNAFFELCLNDQIWPTYLARKEDVDQALAEGFSGRVTVVKTDAEENEVRRK
;
A
#
# COMPACT_ATOMS: atom_id res chain seq x y z
N MET A 1 -33.01 4.64 -30.11
CA MET A 1 -32.68 3.31 -29.54
C MET A 1 -31.70 3.58 -28.41
N ASP A 2 -32.05 3.17 -27.20
CA ASP A 2 -31.52 3.65 -25.93
C ASP A 2 -29.98 3.51 -25.82
N GLU A 3 -29.25 4.65 -25.83
CA GLU A 3 -27.79 4.71 -25.66
C GLU A 3 -27.40 4.53 -24.18
N LEU A 4 -27.72 3.37 -23.60
CA LEU A 4 -27.21 3.00 -22.28
C LEU A 4 -25.68 2.87 -22.35
N ARG A 5 -24.97 3.85 -21.77
CA ARG A 5 -23.49 3.89 -21.68
C ARG A 5 -22.93 3.14 -20.46
N GLY A 6 -23.81 2.58 -19.63
CA GLY A 6 -23.47 1.75 -18.48
C GLY A 6 -24.70 1.25 -17.75
N ALA A 7 -24.48 0.34 -16.80
CA ALA A 7 -25.50 -0.23 -15.93
C ALA A 7 -24.93 -0.38 -14.52
N PHE A 8 -25.80 -0.25 -13.52
CA PHE A 8 -25.49 -0.70 -12.17
C PHE A 8 -25.83 -2.19 -12.07
N CYS A 9 -24.99 -2.92 -11.39
CA CYS A 9 -25.16 -4.35 -11.14
C CYS A 9 -24.83 -4.65 -9.68
N GLN A 10 -25.54 -5.63 -9.13
CA GLN A 10 -25.22 -6.17 -7.81
C GLN A 10 -24.32 -7.39 -8.00
N LEU A 11 -23.19 -7.40 -7.29
CA LEU A 11 -22.28 -8.54 -7.24
C LEU A 11 -22.83 -9.62 -6.31
N SER A 12 -22.32 -10.85 -6.41
CA SER A 12 -22.77 -11.99 -5.61
C SER A 12 -22.55 -11.82 -4.10
N ASN A 13 -21.62 -10.96 -3.69
CA ASN A 13 -21.39 -10.58 -2.30
C ASN A 13 -22.34 -9.47 -1.80
N GLY A 14 -23.28 -9.02 -2.64
CA GLY A 14 -24.23 -7.95 -2.33
C GLY A 14 -23.74 -6.54 -2.63
N GLU A 15 -22.46 -6.35 -2.96
CA GLU A 15 -21.90 -5.04 -3.30
C GLU A 15 -22.43 -4.50 -4.63
N GLU A 16 -22.57 -3.17 -4.74
CA GLU A 16 -22.91 -2.51 -5.99
C GLU A 16 -21.66 -2.26 -6.85
N ALA A 17 -21.81 -2.47 -8.15
CA ALA A 17 -20.77 -2.25 -9.14
C ALA A 17 -21.32 -1.53 -10.38
N PHE A 18 -20.43 -0.80 -11.05
CA PHE A 18 -20.71 -0.13 -12.31
C PHE A 18 -20.13 -0.89 -13.49
N LEU A 19 -21.01 -1.36 -14.37
CA LEU A 19 -20.66 -1.97 -15.65
C LEU A 19 -20.68 -0.91 -16.74
N ARG A 20 -19.53 -0.68 -17.40
CA ARG A 20 -19.47 0.20 -18.57
C ARG A 20 -19.90 -0.57 -19.81
N LEU A 21 -20.93 -0.06 -20.50
CA LEU A 21 -21.48 -0.67 -21.71
C LEU A 21 -21.13 0.20 -22.93
N LYS A 22 -20.74 -0.44 -24.03
CA LYS A 22 -20.63 0.23 -25.34
C LYS A 22 -22.00 0.38 -26.00
N ALA A 23 -22.90 -0.56 -25.75
CA ALA A 23 -24.31 -0.56 -26.13
C ALA A 23 -25.07 -1.52 -25.18
N ARG A 24 -26.40 -1.41 -25.09
CA ARG A 24 -27.23 -2.26 -24.22
C ARG A 24 -27.05 -3.76 -24.47
N GLY A 25 -26.77 -4.16 -25.72
CA GLY A 25 -26.32 -5.52 -26.04
C GLY A 25 -27.31 -6.63 -25.63
N GLY A 26 -28.62 -6.36 -25.64
CA GLY A 26 -29.64 -7.33 -25.25
C GLY A 26 -29.82 -7.51 -23.73
N LEU A 27 -29.12 -6.74 -22.90
CA LEU A 27 -29.27 -6.80 -21.45
C LEU A 27 -30.64 -6.25 -21.02
N SER A 28 -31.35 -7.03 -20.21
CA SER A 28 -32.54 -6.63 -19.48
C SER A 28 -32.23 -6.43 -18.01
N GLU A 29 -33.05 -5.63 -17.33
CA GLU A 29 -33.01 -5.55 -15.87
C GLU A 29 -33.27 -6.94 -15.26
N GLY A 30 -32.54 -7.27 -14.18
CA GLY A 30 -32.58 -8.59 -13.55
C GLY A 30 -31.82 -9.70 -14.29
N ALA A 31 -31.21 -9.43 -15.45
CA ALA A 31 -30.40 -10.42 -16.14
C ALA A 31 -29.14 -10.76 -15.35
N ALA A 32 -28.88 -12.05 -15.16
CA ALA A 32 -27.62 -12.54 -14.60
C ALA A 32 -26.52 -12.49 -15.68
N ILE A 33 -25.39 -11.87 -15.34
CA ILE A 33 -24.24 -11.74 -16.23
C ILE A 33 -22.95 -12.13 -15.52
N ARG A 34 -22.00 -12.69 -16.27
CA ARG A 34 -20.64 -12.88 -15.78
C ARG A 34 -19.83 -11.63 -16.03
N VAL A 35 -19.14 -11.20 -14.98
CA VAL A 35 -18.32 -9.99 -15.01
C VAL A 35 -16.98 -10.23 -14.36
N LYS A 36 -15.97 -9.52 -14.85
CA LYS A 36 -14.63 -9.43 -14.26
C LYS A 36 -14.51 -8.09 -13.55
N VAL A 37 -14.08 -8.11 -12.30
CA VAL A 37 -13.75 -6.90 -11.56
C VAL A 37 -12.51 -6.27 -12.19
N GLN A 38 -12.68 -5.07 -12.74
CA GLN A 38 -11.59 -4.26 -13.29
C GLN A 38 -10.96 -3.39 -12.21
N SER A 39 -11.79 -2.88 -11.29
CA SER A 39 -11.34 -2.21 -10.08
C SER A 39 -12.30 -2.51 -8.94
N GLU A 40 -11.78 -2.88 -7.78
CA GLU A 40 -12.59 -3.03 -6.56
C GLU A 40 -13.21 -1.71 -6.10
N ALA A 41 -14.25 -1.82 -5.27
CA ALA A 41 -14.86 -0.68 -4.61
C ALA A 41 -13.88 -0.03 -3.64
N ARG A 42 -13.96 1.29 -3.54
CA ARG A 42 -13.15 2.11 -2.63
C ARG A 42 -13.95 3.31 -2.15
N THR A 43 -13.40 4.09 -1.26
CA THR A 43 -14.07 5.20 -0.59
C THR A 43 -14.67 6.16 -1.61
N GLY A 44 -16.01 6.28 -1.59
CA GLY A 44 -16.78 7.11 -2.50
C GLY A 44 -16.81 6.66 -3.98
N LYS A 45 -16.36 5.44 -4.31
CA LYS A 45 -16.40 4.88 -5.67
C LYS A 45 -16.80 3.41 -5.68
N LEU A 46 -17.83 3.10 -6.47
CA LEU A 46 -18.24 1.72 -6.74
C LEU A 46 -17.15 0.92 -7.45
N ALA A 47 -17.21 -0.40 -7.29
CA ALA A 47 -16.44 -1.32 -8.10
C ALA A 47 -16.75 -1.10 -9.58
N ARG A 48 -15.77 -1.34 -10.45
CA ARG A 48 -15.96 -1.30 -11.90
C ARG A 48 -15.77 -2.67 -12.47
N VAL A 49 -16.67 -3.06 -13.34
CA VAL A 49 -16.68 -4.38 -13.94
C VAL A 49 -16.78 -4.30 -15.46
N ALA A 50 -16.35 -5.38 -16.12
CA ALA A 50 -16.58 -5.62 -17.53
C ALA A 50 -17.16 -7.02 -17.72
N THR A 51 -18.06 -7.19 -18.69
CA THR A 51 -18.57 -8.51 -19.07
C THR A 51 -17.43 -9.43 -19.48
N THR A 52 -17.52 -10.69 -19.10
CA THR A 52 -16.53 -11.71 -19.46
C THR A 52 -17.22 -13.03 -19.75
N ASP A 53 -16.72 -13.74 -20.76
CA ASP A 53 -17.10 -15.13 -21.06
C ASP A 53 -16.17 -16.12 -20.36
N GLU A 54 -15.07 -15.64 -19.75
CA GLU A 54 -14.19 -16.45 -18.92
C GLU A 54 -15.07 -17.23 -17.91
N PRO A 55 -14.86 -18.55 -17.76
CA PRO A 55 -15.53 -19.29 -16.71
C PRO A 55 -15.19 -18.64 -15.37
N LEU A 56 -16.12 -18.70 -14.41
CA LEU A 56 -15.74 -18.45 -13.02
C LEU A 56 -14.62 -19.44 -12.72
N ALA A 57 -13.39 -18.95 -12.56
CA ALA A 57 -12.32 -19.81 -12.12
C ALA A 57 -12.74 -20.33 -10.75
N ASP A 58 -12.91 -21.65 -10.62
CA ASP A 58 -12.67 -22.31 -9.33
C ASP A 58 -11.22 -21.93 -8.99
N HIS A 59 -11.07 -20.85 -8.23
CA HIS A 59 -9.76 -20.27 -7.97
C HIS A 59 -8.96 -21.35 -7.24
N GLU A 60 -7.74 -21.65 -7.71
CA GLU A 60 -6.83 -22.53 -6.97
C GLU A 60 -6.68 -22.09 -5.51
N ALA A 61 -6.78 -20.79 -5.22
CA ALA A 61 -6.79 -20.25 -3.86
C ALA A 61 -8.03 -20.67 -3.04
N PHE A 62 -9.22 -20.72 -3.65
CA PHE A 62 -10.45 -21.17 -2.99
C PHE A 62 -10.48 -22.69 -2.84
N ASP A 63 -9.90 -23.44 -3.79
CA ASP A 63 -9.68 -24.88 -3.66
C ASP A 63 -8.63 -25.22 -2.60
N LEU A 64 -7.53 -24.46 -2.52
CA LEU A 64 -6.55 -24.55 -1.43
C LEU A 64 -7.23 -24.24 -0.08
N TRP A 65 -8.02 -23.17 -0.01
CA TRP A 65 -8.76 -22.81 1.20
C TRP A 65 -9.82 -23.87 1.58
N ARG A 66 -10.58 -24.41 0.62
CA ARG A 66 -11.52 -25.50 0.87
C ARG A 66 -10.81 -26.77 1.34
N ALA A 67 -9.65 -27.08 0.75
CA ALA A 67 -8.83 -28.22 1.15
C ALA A 67 -8.28 -28.06 2.58
N THR A 68 -8.01 -26.84 3.04
CA THR A 68 -7.53 -26.60 4.41
C THR A 68 -8.62 -26.67 5.47
N ILE A 69 -9.91 -26.49 5.16
CA ILE A 69 -10.99 -26.61 6.17
C ILE A 69 -11.21 -28.06 6.63
N GLY A 70 -10.99 -29.05 5.76
CA GLY A 70 -11.20 -30.48 6.06
C GLY A 70 -9.94 -31.23 6.51
N ALA A 71 -8.75 -30.68 6.24
CA ALA A 71 -7.46 -31.32 6.49
C ALA A 71 -6.43 -30.33 7.07
N ALA A 72 -6.86 -29.36 7.89
CA ALA A 72 -5.95 -28.52 8.66
C ALA A 72 -5.15 -29.40 9.65
N GLN A 73 -4.06 -30.00 9.17
CA GLN A 73 -2.84 -30.06 9.95
C GLN A 73 -2.43 -28.61 10.18
N ASP A 74 -1.99 -28.28 11.40
CA ASP A 74 -1.28 -27.04 11.70
C ASP A 74 -0.20 -26.87 10.62
N THR A 75 -0.51 -26.05 9.62
CA THR A 75 0.46 -25.74 8.58
C THR A 75 1.37 -24.75 9.26
N GLU A 76 2.59 -25.17 9.58
CA GLU A 76 3.58 -24.27 10.15
C GLU A 76 3.87 -23.18 9.10
N ILE A 77 3.20 -22.03 9.21
CA ILE A 77 3.55 -20.82 8.46
C ILE A 77 4.86 -20.30 9.03
N ARG A 78 5.99 -20.77 8.50
CA ARG A 78 7.33 -20.21 8.70
C ARG A 78 8.08 -20.36 7.37
N GLU A 79 8.85 -19.41 6.85
CA GLU A 79 9.64 -18.31 7.41
C GLU A 79 9.40 -17.09 6.50
N ASP A 80 8.98 -15.91 6.93
CA ASP A 80 9.61 -15.07 7.93
C ASP A 80 8.52 -14.07 8.38
N ARG A 81 7.82 -14.39 9.48
CA ARG A 81 6.73 -13.54 10.00
C ARG A 81 7.24 -12.11 10.18
N GLU A 82 8.49 -11.95 10.61
CA GLU A 82 9.12 -10.64 10.77
C GLU A 82 9.26 -9.92 9.43
N ALA A 83 9.66 -10.59 8.34
CA ALA A 83 9.71 -9.97 7.01
C ALA A 83 8.32 -9.56 6.49
N VAL A 84 7.30 -10.37 6.73
CA VAL A 84 5.92 -10.04 6.33
C VAL A 84 5.39 -8.86 7.14
N GLU A 85 5.55 -8.87 8.46
CA GLU A 85 5.16 -7.76 9.35
C GLU A 85 5.93 -6.49 9.02
N ALA A 86 7.23 -6.59 8.72
CA ALA A 86 8.05 -5.47 8.28
C ALA A 86 7.56 -4.91 6.93
N ALA A 87 7.17 -5.78 5.99
CA ALA A 87 6.57 -5.35 4.72
C ALA A 87 5.21 -4.67 4.93
N PHE A 88 4.39 -5.15 5.86
CA PHE A 88 3.14 -4.47 6.24
C PHE A 88 3.42 -3.08 6.81
N ASP A 89 4.34 -2.96 7.75
CA ASP A 89 4.66 -1.68 8.38
C ASP A 89 5.30 -0.68 7.39
N ASP A 90 6.17 -1.15 6.48
CA ASP A 90 6.73 -0.35 5.39
C ASP A 90 5.65 0.20 4.46
N VAL A 91 4.65 -0.63 4.13
CA VAL A 91 3.50 -0.27 3.28
C VAL A 91 2.54 0.69 3.98
N MET A 92 2.46 0.65 5.31
CA MET A 92 1.64 1.56 6.10
C MET A 92 2.34 2.88 6.42
N SER A 93 3.67 2.87 6.50
CA SER A 93 4.50 4.06 6.70
C SER A 93 4.36 5.01 5.51
N PRO A 94 4.32 6.34 5.70
CA PRO A 94 4.43 7.29 4.58
C PRO A 94 5.83 7.28 3.95
N ASN A 95 6.84 6.76 4.66
CA ASN A 95 8.22 6.68 4.20
C ASN A 95 8.60 5.25 3.80
N ALA A 96 9.32 5.10 2.69
CA ALA A 96 9.91 3.83 2.24
C ALA A 96 11.42 3.97 2.07
N VAL A 97 12.20 2.99 2.53
CA VAL A 97 13.67 3.05 2.49
C VAL A 97 14.20 2.62 1.13
N LEU A 98 15.19 3.34 0.59
CA LEU A 98 15.86 2.96 -0.66
C LEU A 98 16.98 1.94 -0.43
N PRO A 99 17.19 0.97 -1.35
CA PRO A 99 18.17 -0.12 -1.17
C PRO A 99 19.62 0.31 -0.91
N ARG A 100 20.00 1.51 -1.35
CA ARG A 100 21.38 2.05 -1.25
C ARG A 100 21.45 3.30 -0.35
N GLY A 101 20.48 3.47 0.54
CA GLY A 101 20.32 4.67 1.35
C GLY A 101 19.52 5.76 0.65
N GLY A 102 18.93 6.63 1.46
CA GLY A 102 17.85 7.53 1.09
C GLY A 102 16.47 6.96 1.41
N THR A 103 15.44 7.79 1.25
CA THR A 103 14.04 7.43 1.51
C THR A 103 13.12 8.05 0.47
N LEU A 104 11.98 7.42 0.24
CA LEU A 104 10.83 8.03 -0.44
C LEU A 104 9.84 8.50 0.60
N HIS A 105 9.27 9.68 0.40
CA HIS A 105 8.07 10.11 1.12
C HIS A 105 6.87 10.09 0.18
N ILE A 106 5.87 9.26 0.49
CA ILE A 106 4.70 8.99 -0.35
C ILE A 106 3.46 9.64 0.26
N ALA A 107 2.94 10.67 -0.41
CA ALA A 107 1.76 11.42 0.04
C ALA A 107 0.61 11.29 -0.96
N ARG A 108 -0.52 10.74 -0.51
CA ARG A 108 -1.75 10.72 -1.32
C ARG A 108 -2.53 12.00 -1.11
N THR A 109 -2.95 12.59 -2.22
CA THR A 109 -3.87 13.73 -2.25
C THR A 109 -5.20 13.30 -2.85
N ARG A 110 -6.17 14.23 -2.92
CA ARG A 110 -7.45 13.98 -3.62
C ARG A 110 -7.28 13.63 -5.11
N ALA A 111 -6.26 14.17 -5.77
CA ALA A 111 -6.12 14.09 -7.22
C ALA A 111 -5.02 13.12 -7.69
N LEU A 112 -3.91 13.08 -6.96
CA LEU A 112 -2.71 12.32 -7.32
C LEU A 112 -1.92 11.89 -6.07
N THR A 113 -0.97 10.99 -6.27
CA THR A 113 0.04 10.65 -5.26
C THR A 113 1.34 11.37 -5.60
N ALA A 114 1.84 12.17 -4.67
CA ALA A 114 3.13 12.83 -4.76
C ALA A 114 4.19 12.00 -4.04
N ILE A 115 5.36 11.86 -4.66
CA ILE A 115 6.49 11.11 -4.13
C ILE A 115 7.71 12.02 -4.14
N ASP A 116 8.30 12.23 -2.97
CA ASP A 116 9.55 12.97 -2.78
C ASP A 116 10.70 12.01 -2.49
N VAL A 117 11.93 12.40 -2.83
CA VAL A 117 13.14 11.58 -2.69
C VAL A 117 14.17 12.28 -1.81
N ASP A 118 14.42 11.75 -0.62
CA ASP A 118 15.58 12.12 0.19
C ASP A 118 16.75 11.17 -0.10
N THR A 119 17.95 11.74 -0.15
CA THR A 119 19.21 11.01 -0.40
C THR A 119 20.11 10.90 0.82
N SER A 120 19.62 11.33 1.99
CA SER A 120 20.31 11.22 3.26
C SER A 120 20.81 9.77 3.51
N GLY A 121 22.05 9.65 4.00
CA GLY A 121 22.70 8.35 4.23
C GLY A 121 23.28 7.65 3.01
N ARG A 122 23.07 8.15 1.78
CA ARG A 122 23.70 7.58 0.57
C ARG A 122 25.12 8.09 0.36
N ILE A 123 26.10 7.19 0.34
CA ILE A 123 27.50 7.50 0.06
C ILE A 123 27.83 7.05 -1.37
N ASP A 124 27.95 8.01 -2.29
CA ASP A 124 28.32 7.75 -3.68
C ASP A 124 29.33 8.82 -4.14
N LYS A 125 30.54 8.38 -4.53
CA LYS A 125 31.66 9.25 -4.94
C LYS A 125 31.64 9.57 -6.44
N SER A 126 30.62 9.16 -7.17
CA SER A 126 30.47 9.47 -8.60
C SER A 126 30.13 10.95 -8.84
N SER A 127 30.14 11.35 -10.12
CA SER A 127 29.75 12.71 -10.50
C SER A 127 28.29 13.00 -10.10
N ALA A 128 27.96 14.26 -9.87
CA ALA A 128 26.62 14.66 -9.42
C ALA A 128 25.50 14.12 -10.34
N GLY A 129 25.70 14.14 -11.67
CA GLY A 129 24.73 13.60 -12.62
C GLY A 129 24.63 12.07 -12.61
N ALA A 130 25.74 11.36 -12.43
CA ALA A 130 25.73 9.90 -12.33
C ALA A 130 25.02 9.45 -11.04
N ARG A 131 25.33 10.10 -9.92
CA ARG A 131 24.67 9.89 -8.63
C ARG A 131 23.17 10.17 -8.69
N ALA A 132 22.77 11.31 -9.26
CA ALA A 132 21.35 11.67 -9.40
C ALA A 132 20.58 10.65 -10.25
N LEU A 133 21.15 10.22 -11.39
CA LEU A 133 20.56 9.16 -12.21
C LEU A 133 20.42 7.84 -11.44
N ALA A 134 21.43 7.44 -10.67
CA ALA A 134 21.39 6.21 -9.89
C ALA A 134 20.34 6.26 -8.77
N VAL A 135 20.26 7.35 -8.04
CA VAL A 135 19.22 7.58 -7.01
C VAL A 135 17.83 7.49 -7.62
N ASN A 136 17.59 8.23 -8.70
CA ASN A 136 16.27 8.27 -9.32
C ASN A 136 15.84 6.91 -9.86
N ARG A 137 16.77 6.06 -10.33
CA ARG A 137 16.45 4.68 -10.73
C ARG A 137 15.98 3.85 -9.55
N ASP A 138 16.69 3.93 -8.42
CA ASP A 138 16.32 3.23 -7.19
C ASP A 138 14.95 3.73 -6.68
N ALA A 139 14.75 5.04 -6.69
CA ALA A 139 13.50 5.69 -6.32
C ALA A 139 12.32 5.26 -7.21
N ILE A 140 12.52 5.19 -8.53
CA ILE A 140 11.49 4.73 -9.47
C ILE A 140 11.11 3.27 -9.21
N THR A 141 12.08 2.39 -9.05
CA THR A 141 11.82 0.96 -8.78
C THR A 141 11.04 0.81 -7.47
N GLU A 142 11.47 1.49 -6.41
CA GLU A 142 10.82 1.43 -5.10
C GLU A 142 9.42 2.07 -5.11
N MET A 143 9.25 3.22 -5.79
CA MET A 143 7.95 3.85 -5.99
C MET A 143 6.96 2.87 -6.63
N VAL A 144 7.35 2.17 -7.71
CA VAL A 144 6.44 1.23 -8.39
C VAL A 144 6.14 0.01 -7.51
N ARG A 145 7.12 -0.50 -6.76
CA ARG A 145 6.89 -1.57 -5.77
C ARG A 145 5.84 -1.14 -4.74
N GLN A 146 6.00 0.05 -4.17
CA GLN A 146 5.07 0.62 -3.17
C GLN A 146 3.67 0.85 -3.74
N ILE A 147 3.55 1.32 -4.98
CA ILE A 147 2.25 1.44 -5.68
C ILE A 147 1.54 0.09 -5.70
N GLY A 148 2.25 -1.00 -6.02
CA GLY A 148 1.69 -2.35 -6.01
C GLY A 148 1.29 -2.84 -4.64
N LEU A 149 2.19 -2.74 -3.66
CA LEU A 149 1.93 -3.26 -2.31
C LEU A 149 0.82 -2.49 -1.58
N ARG A 150 0.71 -1.18 -1.81
CA ARG A 150 -0.35 -0.34 -1.24
C ARG A 150 -1.67 -0.44 -2.00
N GLY A 151 -1.70 -1.14 -3.13
CA GLY A 151 -2.89 -1.24 -3.98
C GLY A 151 -3.29 0.09 -4.64
N LEU A 152 -2.33 0.97 -4.94
CA LEU A 152 -2.60 2.30 -5.46
C LEU A 152 -2.82 2.31 -6.97
N GLY A 153 -3.68 3.22 -7.42
CA GLY A 153 -3.87 3.56 -8.83
C GLY A 153 -4.07 5.06 -9.03
N GLY A 154 -4.22 5.49 -10.28
CA GLY A 154 -4.41 6.90 -10.63
C GLY A 154 -3.13 7.57 -11.11
N LEU A 155 -2.97 8.85 -10.76
CA LEU A 155 -1.84 9.69 -11.17
C LEU A 155 -0.75 9.70 -10.10
N PHE A 156 0.51 9.65 -10.53
CA PHE A 156 1.70 9.66 -9.69
C PHE A 156 2.68 10.73 -10.21
N VAL A 157 3.28 11.47 -9.29
CA VAL A 157 4.32 12.46 -9.59
C VAL A 157 5.51 12.22 -8.66
N LEU A 158 6.67 11.92 -9.23
CA LEU A 158 7.93 11.76 -8.53
C LEU A 158 8.79 13.01 -8.71
N ASP A 159 9.17 13.66 -7.61
CA ASP A 159 10.16 14.73 -7.61
C ASP A 159 11.57 14.15 -7.72
N CYS A 160 12.15 14.21 -8.92
CA CYS A 160 13.42 13.53 -9.19
C CYS A 160 14.61 14.39 -8.72
N VAL A 161 15.61 13.72 -8.15
CA VAL A 161 16.87 14.35 -7.74
C VAL A 161 17.60 14.95 -8.94
N SER A 162 18.01 16.20 -8.80
CA SER A 162 18.77 16.94 -9.81
C SER A 162 20.29 16.68 -9.73
N PRO A 163 21.04 16.81 -10.83
CA PRO A 163 20.61 17.31 -12.15
C PRO A 163 20.09 16.21 -13.09
N ILE A 164 19.20 16.58 -14.02
CA ILE A 164 18.64 15.68 -15.03
C ILE A 164 18.82 16.30 -16.43
N ASN A 165 19.70 15.72 -17.23
CA ASN A 165 19.86 16.10 -18.64
C ASN A 165 18.91 15.30 -19.55
N ALA A 166 18.85 15.64 -20.85
CA ALA A 166 17.91 15.01 -21.79
C ALA A 166 18.10 13.48 -21.96
N ASP A 167 19.34 13.00 -21.89
CA ASP A 167 19.66 11.57 -21.93
C ASP A 167 19.20 10.88 -20.64
N ALA A 168 19.53 11.44 -19.47
CA ALA A 168 19.06 10.97 -18.17
C ALA A 168 17.53 10.94 -18.09
N ALA A 169 16.83 11.99 -18.55
CA ALA A 169 15.37 12.03 -18.58
C ALA A 169 14.77 10.90 -19.42
N THR A 170 15.41 10.56 -20.55
CA THR A 170 14.99 9.45 -21.40
C THR A 170 15.21 8.11 -20.69
N ARG A 171 16.38 7.92 -20.08
CA ARG A 171 16.69 6.72 -19.29
C ARG A 171 15.76 6.52 -18.11
N LEU A 172 15.40 7.58 -17.39
CA LEU A 172 14.49 7.52 -16.25
C LEU A 172 13.08 7.10 -16.67
N ARG A 173 12.55 7.65 -17.76
CA ARG A 173 11.28 7.19 -18.35
C ARG A 173 11.33 5.70 -18.69
N ASP A 174 12.42 5.24 -19.29
CA ASP A 174 12.55 3.85 -19.73
C ASP A 174 12.67 2.91 -18.53
N THR A 175 13.45 3.28 -17.50
CA THR A 175 13.48 2.57 -16.21
C THR A 175 12.09 2.50 -15.57
N ALA A 176 11.33 3.60 -15.57
CA ALA A 176 9.98 3.60 -15.01
C ALA A 176 9.02 2.69 -15.79
N ARG A 177 9.07 2.69 -17.13
CA ARG A 177 8.27 1.77 -17.95
C ARG A 177 8.60 0.31 -17.66
N GLU A 178 9.88 -0.02 -17.57
CA GLU A 178 10.35 -1.36 -17.25
C GLU A 178 9.88 -1.79 -15.84
N ALA A 179 10.05 -0.92 -14.84
CA ALA A 179 9.58 -1.18 -13.48
C ALA A 179 8.06 -1.45 -13.45
N PHE A 180 7.24 -0.60 -14.08
CA PHE A 180 5.79 -0.84 -14.15
C PHE A 180 5.45 -2.17 -14.82
N GLN A 181 6.18 -2.60 -15.85
CA GLN A 181 5.97 -3.90 -16.47
C GLN A 181 6.31 -5.06 -15.53
N ILE A 182 7.48 -5.01 -14.88
CA ILE A 182 7.95 -6.03 -13.93
C ILE A 182 6.94 -6.21 -12.78
N PHE A 183 6.42 -5.11 -12.24
CA PHE A 183 5.46 -5.13 -11.13
C PHE A 183 4.00 -5.33 -11.57
N GLY A 184 3.74 -5.76 -12.82
CA GLY A 184 2.40 -6.16 -13.25
C GLY A 184 1.45 -5.01 -13.61
N PHE A 185 1.99 -3.88 -14.06
CA PHE A 185 1.26 -2.72 -14.59
C PHE A 185 1.58 -2.46 -16.08
N PRO A 186 1.29 -3.42 -16.98
CA PRO A 186 1.73 -3.37 -18.38
C PRO A 186 1.14 -2.20 -19.19
N HIS A 187 0.07 -1.57 -18.70
CA HIS A 187 -0.60 -0.45 -19.38
C HIS A 187 -0.32 0.91 -18.72
N ALA A 188 0.66 0.98 -17.80
CA ALA A 188 1.03 2.24 -17.19
C ALA A 188 1.52 3.24 -18.25
N LYS A 189 1.08 4.50 -18.13
CA LYS A 189 1.59 5.61 -18.95
C LYS A 189 2.68 6.31 -18.16
N VAL A 190 3.82 6.54 -18.80
CA VAL A 190 4.96 7.21 -18.18
C VAL A 190 5.52 8.26 -19.14
N LEU A 191 5.69 9.48 -18.63
CA LEU A 191 6.31 10.61 -19.32
C LEU A 191 7.78 10.76 -18.91
N LYS A 192 8.55 11.53 -19.68
CA LYS A 192 9.90 11.92 -19.26
C LYS A 192 9.79 12.94 -18.12
N PRO A 193 10.78 13.01 -17.21
CA PRO A 193 10.88 14.13 -16.28
C PRO A 193 10.70 15.47 -17.01
N SER A 194 9.84 16.32 -16.45
CA SER A 194 9.57 17.66 -16.98
C SER A 194 10.78 18.58 -16.79
N VAL A 195 10.69 19.80 -17.30
CA VAL A 195 11.72 20.83 -17.07
C VAL A 195 11.87 21.22 -15.59
N LEU A 196 10.86 20.92 -14.77
CA LEU A 196 10.88 21.12 -13.32
C LEU A 196 11.46 19.92 -12.58
N GLY A 197 11.85 18.84 -13.28
CA GLY A 197 12.38 17.62 -12.65
C GLY A 197 11.31 16.59 -12.25
N LEU A 198 10.04 16.83 -12.54
CA LEU A 198 8.95 15.94 -12.13
C LEU A 198 8.72 14.81 -13.13
N LEU A 199 8.79 13.55 -12.69
CA LEU A 199 8.41 12.39 -13.49
C LEU A 199 6.94 12.05 -13.25
N GLU A 200 6.15 12.03 -14.32
CA GLU A 200 4.71 11.79 -14.27
C GLU A 200 4.37 10.38 -14.78
N ALA A 201 3.55 9.66 -14.02
CA ALA A 201 3.07 8.34 -14.38
C ALA A 201 1.58 8.16 -14.03
N SER A 202 0.93 7.19 -14.69
CA SER A 202 -0.42 6.78 -14.33
C SER A 202 -0.67 5.30 -14.57
N THR A 203 -1.44 4.68 -13.67
CA THR A 203 -1.92 3.31 -13.81
C THR A 203 -3.39 3.21 -13.41
N ALA A 204 -4.10 2.19 -13.89
CA ALA A 204 -5.48 1.96 -13.53
C ALA A 204 -5.60 1.45 -12.09
N TRP A 205 -6.68 1.81 -11.43
CA TRP A 205 -7.08 1.19 -10.16
C TRP A 205 -7.48 -0.27 -10.40
N ARG A 206 -7.07 -1.17 -9.51
CA ARG A 206 -7.33 -2.62 -9.60
C ARG A 206 -7.95 -3.17 -8.32
N VAL A 207 -7.30 -2.93 -7.19
CA VAL A 207 -7.75 -3.38 -5.86
C VAL A 207 -8.11 -2.18 -4.98
N ARG A 208 -8.81 -2.43 -3.88
CA ARG A 208 -9.00 -1.46 -2.81
C ARG A 208 -7.64 -1.17 -2.17
N PRO A 209 -7.26 0.10 -1.94
CA PRO A 209 -6.01 0.40 -1.24
C PRO A 209 -5.95 -0.28 0.12
N ILE A 210 -4.77 -0.73 0.51
CA ILE A 210 -4.58 -1.44 1.78
C ILE A 210 -4.95 -0.59 2.99
N ASP A 211 -4.64 0.71 2.94
CA ASP A 211 -5.01 1.65 3.98
C ASP A 211 -6.53 1.79 4.11
N GLU A 212 -7.30 1.67 3.04
CA GLU A 212 -8.77 1.71 3.10
C GLU A 212 -9.34 0.39 3.62
N ILE A 213 -8.71 -0.73 3.29
CA ILE A 213 -9.06 -2.05 3.85
C ILE A 213 -8.85 -2.05 5.37
N LEU A 214 -7.71 -1.50 5.82
CA LEU A 214 -7.35 -1.48 7.23
C LEU A 214 -8.04 -0.33 8.00
N ALA A 215 -8.35 0.78 7.33
CA ALA A 215 -9.07 1.92 7.93
C ALA A 215 -10.55 1.66 8.16
N GLU A 216 -11.08 0.45 7.95
CA GLU A 216 -12.35 0.05 8.57
C GLU A 216 -12.24 0.11 10.12
N THR A 217 -11.01 -0.03 10.66
CA THR A 217 -10.64 0.26 12.06
C THR A 217 -9.31 1.04 12.13
N PRO A 218 -9.29 2.31 11.71
CA PRO A 218 -8.03 3.06 11.52
C PRO A 218 -7.28 3.27 12.84
N ASP A 219 -8.02 3.37 13.94
CA ASP A 219 -7.44 3.54 15.27
C ASP A 219 -6.80 2.23 15.79
N GLU A 220 -7.40 1.06 15.48
CA GLU A 220 -6.84 -0.26 15.85
C GLU A 220 -5.60 -0.56 15.02
N THR A 221 -5.64 -0.22 13.73
CA THR A 221 -4.48 -0.30 12.84
C THR A 221 -3.33 0.58 13.33
N THR A 222 -3.62 1.81 13.75
CA THR A 222 -2.62 2.74 14.31
C THR A 222 -2.03 2.19 15.61
N LEU A 223 -2.87 1.65 16.51
CA LEU A 223 -2.41 1.02 17.75
C LEU A 223 -1.48 -0.17 17.48
N LEU A 224 -1.85 -1.05 16.55
CA LEU A 224 -1.02 -2.21 16.17
C LEU A 224 0.33 -1.77 15.58
N PHE A 225 0.35 -0.74 14.74
CA PHE A 225 1.60 -0.18 14.20
C PHE A 225 2.54 0.32 15.30
N LEU A 226 2.01 1.01 16.30
CA LEU A 226 2.80 1.48 17.44
C LEU A 226 3.33 0.33 18.31
N LEU A 227 2.52 -0.70 18.54
CA LEU A 227 2.95 -1.90 19.27
C LEU A 227 4.06 -2.66 18.54
N ARG A 228 4.01 -2.74 17.20
CA ARG A 228 5.10 -3.30 16.38
C ARG A 228 6.35 -2.44 16.41
N ALA A 229 6.20 -1.11 16.35
CA ALA A 229 7.33 -0.20 16.51
C ALA A 229 8.03 -0.39 17.87
N LEU A 230 7.24 -0.53 18.94
CA LEU A 230 7.73 -0.83 20.28
C LEU A 230 8.50 -2.15 20.33
N GLN A 231 7.97 -3.21 19.72
CA GLN A 231 8.66 -4.51 19.62
C GLN A 231 10.04 -4.36 18.98
N ARG A 232 10.12 -3.71 17.80
CA ARG A 232 11.39 -3.45 17.10
C ARG A 232 12.40 -2.70 17.98
N GLU A 233 11.96 -1.64 18.65
CA GLU A 233 12.82 -0.82 19.51
C GLU A 233 13.33 -1.62 20.73
N ALA A 234 12.49 -2.49 21.29
CA ALA A 234 12.86 -3.36 22.42
C ALA A 234 13.80 -4.48 22.01
N ASP A 235 13.63 -5.08 20.83
CA ASP A 235 14.52 -6.11 20.30
C ASP A 235 15.91 -5.55 19.99
N ALA A 236 15.97 -4.34 19.46
CA ALA A 236 17.23 -3.62 19.25
C ALA A 236 17.93 -3.25 20.58
N ARG A 237 17.19 -3.14 21.69
CA ARG A 237 17.70 -2.67 23.00
C ARG A 237 17.06 -3.42 24.16
N THR A 238 17.61 -4.60 24.43
CA THR A 238 17.07 -5.58 25.39
C THR A 238 16.87 -5.08 26.83
N ASN A 239 17.62 -4.06 27.28
CA ASN A 239 17.55 -3.54 28.65
C ASN A 239 16.86 -2.17 28.79
N ALA A 240 16.29 -1.62 27.70
CA ALA A 240 15.64 -0.32 27.75
C ALA A 240 14.19 -0.42 28.24
N PHE A 241 13.72 0.68 28.86
CA PHE A 241 12.32 0.90 29.22
C PHE A 241 11.68 1.85 28.20
N PHE A 242 10.41 1.64 27.92
CA PHE A 242 9.67 2.37 26.90
C PHE A 242 8.34 2.91 27.41
N GLU A 243 7.90 4.04 26.85
CA GLU A 243 6.54 4.53 26.94
C GLU A 243 5.87 4.44 25.58
N LEU A 244 4.69 3.83 25.56
CA LEU A 244 3.79 3.92 24.42
C LEU A 244 2.85 5.11 24.66
N CYS A 245 3.09 6.21 23.95
CA CYS A 245 2.33 7.46 24.08
C CYS A 245 1.16 7.46 23.09
N LEU A 246 -0.05 7.47 23.61
CA LEU A 246 -1.29 7.41 22.83
C LEU A 246 -2.11 8.70 23.02
N ASN A 247 -2.48 9.34 21.92
CA ASN A 247 -3.28 10.56 21.90
C ASN A 247 -4.78 10.26 22.16
N ASP A 248 -5.59 11.31 22.23
CA ASP A 248 -7.04 11.22 22.46
C ASP A 248 -7.80 10.38 21.42
N GLN A 249 -7.29 10.29 20.20
CA GLN A 249 -7.92 9.52 19.13
C GLN A 249 -7.73 8.01 19.33
N ILE A 250 -6.51 7.58 19.68
CA ILE A 250 -6.16 6.15 19.78
C ILE A 250 -6.47 5.57 21.17
N TRP A 251 -6.48 6.41 22.20
CA TRP A 251 -6.71 5.99 23.59
C TRP A 251 -7.98 5.15 23.80
N PRO A 252 -9.16 5.49 23.24
CA PRO A 252 -10.37 4.67 23.39
C PRO A 252 -10.22 3.26 22.81
N THR A 253 -9.50 3.12 21.70
CA THR A 253 -9.25 1.82 21.05
C THR A 253 -8.32 0.95 21.89
N TYR A 254 -7.29 1.54 22.50
CA TYR A 254 -6.49 0.84 23.51
C TYR A 254 -7.34 0.41 24.70
N LEU A 255 -8.20 1.29 25.24
CA LEU A 255 -9.07 0.94 26.37
C LEU A 255 -10.01 -0.23 26.05
N ALA A 256 -10.55 -0.28 24.82
CA ALA A 256 -11.42 -1.38 24.38
C ALA A 256 -10.69 -2.74 24.30
N ARG A 257 -9.36 -2.74 24.20
CA ARG A 257 -8.49 -3.92 24.13
C ARG A 257 -7.51 -4.02 25.31
N LYS A 258 -7.75 -3.27 26.39
CA LYS A 258 -6.74 -3.04 27.44
C LYS A 258 -6.22 -4.32 28.07
N GLU A 259 -7.13 -5.25 28.37
CA GLU A 259 -6.78 -6.52 28.99
C GLU A 259 -5.84 -7.35 28.09
N ASP A 260 -6.21 -7.54 26.83
CA ASP A 260 -5.41 -8.25 25.83
C ASP A 260 -4.03 -7.60 25.62
N VAL A 261 -4.00 -6.27 25.46
CA VAL A 261 -2.77 -5.51 25.19
C VAL A 261 -1.85 -5.51 26.41
N ASP A 262 -2.36 -5.24 27.61
CA ASP A 262 -1.55 -5.19 28.82
C ASP A 262 -0.97 -6.57 29.16
N GLN A 263 -1.75 -7.63 28.96
CA GLN A 263 -1.26 -9.01 29.13
C GLN A 263 -0.11 -9.31 28.16
N ALA A 264 -0.30 -9.02 26.87
CA ALA A 264 0.73 -9.23 25.85
C ALA A 264 2.01 -8.42 26.14
N LEU A 265 1.87 -7.17 26.59
CA LEU A 265 3.01 -6.32 26.98
C LEU A 265 3.74 -6.86 28.23
N ALA A 266 3.00 -7.35 29.22
CA ALA A 266 3.59 -7.92 30.44
C ALA A 266 4.39 -9.20 30.11
N GLU A 267 3.82 -10.09 29.31
CA GLU A 267 4.44 -11.35 28.90
C GLU A 267 5.65 -11.12 27.97
N GLY A 268 5.49 -10.27 26.94
CA GLY A 268 6.53 -10.04 25.92
C GLY A 268 7.68 -9.14 26.36
N PHE A 269 7.42 -8.18 27.27
CA PHE A 269 8.41 -7.14 27.60
C PHE A 269 8.82 -7.13 29.07
N SER A 270 8.36 -8.08 29.89
CA SER A 270 8.74 -8.20 31.31
C SER A 270 8.51 -6.91 32.11
N GLY A 271 7.41 -6.19 31.82
CA GLY A 271 7.06 -4.94 32.51
C GLY A 271 7.90 -3.72 32.14
N ARG A 272 8.71 -3.79 31.07
CA ARG A 272 9.55 -2.66 30.60
C ARG A 272 8.78 -1.58 29.83
N VAL A 273 7.47 -1.73 29.68
CA VAL A 273 6.63 -0.85 28.88
C VAL A 273 5.55 -0.24 29.74
N THR A 274 5.36 1.07 29.62
CA THR A 274 4.21 1.78 30.21
C THR A 274 3.38 2.40 29.08
N VAL A 275 2.07 2.13 29.05
CA VAL A 275 1.15 2.81 28.12
C VAL A 275 0.64 4.08 28.80
N VAL A 276 0.82 5.23 28.16
CA VAL A 276 0.45 6.54 28.70
C VAL A 276 -0.42 7.31 27.72
N LYS A 277 -1.43 7.99 28.24
CA LYS A 277 -2.21 8.95 27.48
C LYS A 277 -1.41 10.26 27.34
N THR A 278 -1.42 10.86 26.16
CA THR A 278 -0.74 12.15 25.90
C THR A 278 -1.69 13.17 25.27
N ASP A 279 -1.44 14.46 25.53
CA ASP A 279 -2.13 15.58 24.89
C ASP A 279 -1.46 16.00 23.56
N ALA A 280 -0.37 15.34 23.18
CA ALA A 280 0.29 15.59 21.90
C ALA A 280 -0.56 15.10 20.72
N GLU A 281 -0.45 15.75 19.56
CA GLU A 281 -1.15 15.31 18.35
C GLU A 281 -0.62 13.97 17.81
N GLU A 282 0.66 13.68 18.01
CA GLU A 282 1.34 12.48 17.51
C GLU A 282 1.35 11.34 18.54
N ASN A 283 1.15 10.11 18.05
CA ASN A 283 1.38 8.90 18.83
C ASN A 283 2.80 8.40 18.58
N GLU A 284 3.49 7.93 19.62
CA GLU A 284 4.88 7.48 19.47
C GLU A 284 5.33 6.49 20.56
N VAL A 285 6.45 5.83 20.30
CA VAL A 285 7.17 5.02 21.28
C VAL A 285 8.37 5.83 21.77
N ARG A 286 8.35 6.24 23.05
CA ARG A 286 9.45 6.94 23.70
C ARG A 286 10.30 6.00 24.52
N ARG A 287 11.60 6.27 24.58
CA ARG A 287 12.51 5.59 25.50
C ARG A 287 12.57 6.36 26.83
N LYS A 288 12.55 5.66 27.96
CA LYS A 288 12.87 6.22 29.28
C LYS A 288 14.38 6.28 29.53
#